data_AF-A0A873AA02-F1
#
_entry.id   AF-A0A873AA02-F1
#
_cell.length_a   1.000
_cell.length_b   1.000
_cell.length_c   1.000
_cell.angle_alpha   90.00
_cell.angle_beta   90.00
_cell.angle_gamma   90.00
#
_symmetry.space_group_name_H-M   'P 1'
#
loop_
_entity.id
_entity.type
_entity.pdbx_description
1 polymer ?
#
loop_
_entity_poly.entity_id
_entity_poly.type
_entity_poly.pdbx_seq_one_letter_code
_entity_poly.pdbx_strand_id
1 'polypeptide(L)'
;MFFVRMWFLYGLCLRFCIVLFFVFMSPRLPSSGNRRLCFCCFYWNLFVWFFRCFYCCFSFLPLVVFEGGGFIDLPGIKMFTRL
;
A
#
# COMPACT_ATOMS: atom_id res chain seq x y z
N MET A 1 -6.54 -16.47 -9.17
CA MET A 1 -5.76 -15.42 -8.46
C MET A 1 -5.90 -14.10 -9.20
N PHE A 2 -5.94 -12.96 -8.51
CA PHE A 2 -6.03 -11.64 -9.14
C PHE A 2 -4.64 -11.04 -9.40
N PHE A 3 -3.96 -11.49 -10.45
CA PHE A 3 -2.55 -11.16 -10.72
C PHE A 3 -2.27 -9.67 -10.92
N VAL A 4 -3.19 -8.92 -11.52
CA VAL A 4 -3.08 -7.46 -11.76
C VAL A 4 -3.03 -6.66 -10.44
N ARG A 5 -3.35 -7.27 -9.30
CA ARG A 5 -3.21 -6.62 -7.99
C ARG A 5 -1.74 -6.49 -7.57
N MET A 6 -0.87 -7.38 -8.05
CA MET A 6 0.55 -7.46 -7.67
C MET A 6 1.47 -6.71 -8.65
N TRP A 7 0.92 -5.85 -9.52
CA TRP A 7 1.69 -5.16 -10.56
C TRP A 7 2.94 -4.45 -10.00
N PHE A 8 2.80 -3.77 -8.86
CA PHE A 8 3.89 -3.02 -8.24
C PHE A 8 4.92 -3.88 -7.49
N LEU A 9 4.75 -5.21 -7.44
CA LEU A 9 5.77 -6.12 -6.90
C LEU A 9 6.74 -6.59 -7.97
N TYR A 10 6.40 -6.50 -9.27
CA TYR A 10 7.20 -7.05 -10.38
C TYR A 10 7.72 -8.48 -10.14
N GLY A 11 6.88 -9.34 -9.56
CA GLY A 11 7.23 -10.75 -9.28
C GLY A 11 7.96 -11.00 -7.95
N LEU A 12 8.27 -9.95 -7.18
CA LEU A 12 8.81 -10.09 -5.82
C LEU A 12 7.71 -10.39 -4.80
N CYS A 13 8.08 -11.00 -3.67
CA CYS A 13 7.17 -11.21 -2.54
C CYS A 13 6.96 -9.93 -1.71
N LEU A 14 8.04 -9.18 -1.49
CA LEU A 14 8.11 -8.00 -0.64
C LEU A 14 8.91 -6.91 -1.35
N ARG A 15 8.71 -5.67 -0.93
CA ARG A 15 9.48 -4.56 -1.47
C ARG A 15 9.57 -3.39 -0.50
N PHE A 16 10.64 -2.61 -0.66
CA PHE A 16 10.90 -1.42 0.15
C PHE A 16 10.36 -0.17 -0.53
N CYS A 17 9.81 0.74 0.28
CA CYS A 17 9.26 2.01 -0.17
C CYS A 17 9.52 3.13 0.82
N ILE A 18 9.50 4.34 0.29
CA ILE A 18 9.54 5.57 1.08
C ILE A 18 8.10 6.11 1.20
N VAL A 19 7.69 6.41 2.43
CA VAL A 19 6.41 7.06 2.71
C VAL A 19 6.55 8.56 2.49
N LEU A 20 5.62 9.14 1.74
CA LEU A 20 5.58 10.57 1.45
C LEU A 20 4.63 11.29 2.42
N PHE A 21 3.39 10.80 2.51
CA PHE A 21 2.37 11.38 3.40
C PHE A 21 1.28 10.36 3.72
N PHE A 22 0.51 10.65 4.78
CA PHE A 22 -0.60 9.84 5.25
C PHE A 22 -1.94 10.50 4.91
N VAL A 23 -2.92 9.70 4.52
CA VAL A 23 -4.28 10.15 4.21
C VAL A 23 -5.28 9.22 4.86
N PHE A 24 -6.43 9.75 5.26
CA PHE A 24 -7.57 8.94 5.71
C PHE A 24 -8.62 8.86 4.61
N MET A 25 -9.17 7.67 4.38
CA MET A 25 -10.29 7.46 3.47
C MET A 25 -11.36 6.58 4.09
N SER A 26 -12.61 6.82 3.70
CA SER A 26 -13.76 6.01 4.12
C SER A 26 -13.82 4.68 3.33
N PRO A 27 -14.13 3.56 4.00
CA PRO A 27 -14.31 2.27 3.34
C PRO A 27 -15.63 2.22 2.55
N ARG A 28 -15.81 1.17 1.76
CA ARG A 28 -17.08 0.89 1.09
C ARG A 28 -18.13 0.44 2.12
N LEU A 29 -19.36 0.95 1.99
CA LEU A 29 -20.53 0.51 2.76
C LEU A 29 -20.71 -1.03 2.64
N PRO A 30 -21.18 -1.74 3.69
CA PRO A 30 -21.70 -1.23 4.97
C PRO A 30 -20.61 -0.95 6.02
N SER A 31 -19.33 -1.08 5.67
CA SER A 31 -18.24 -0.74 6.58
C SER A 31 -18.21 0.77 6.82
N SER A 32 -18.02 1.17 8.08
CA SER A 32 -17.87 2.57 8.49
C SER A 32 -16.51 2.78 9.18
N GLY A 33 -16.08 4.04 9.29
CA GLY A 33 -14.82 4.45 9.92
C GLY A 33 -13.81 5.03 8.94
N ASN A 34 -12.62 5.34 9.46
CA ASN A 34 -11.54 5.97 8.69
C ASN A 34 -10.36 5.00 8.55
N ARG A 35 -10.05 4.63 7.32
CA ARG A 35 -8.90 3.77 6.98
C ARG A 35 -7.68 4.65 6.72
N ARG A 36 -6.59 4.39 7.45
CA ARG A 36 -5.32 5.11 7.28
C ARG A 36 -4.55 4.53 6.09
N LEU A 37 -4.14 5.40 5.19
CA LEU A 37 -3.42 5.08 3.97
C LEU A 37 -2.07 5.79 3.96
N CYS A 38 -1.11 5.15 3.32
CA CYS A 38 0.19 5.70 2.98
C CYS A 38 0.27 5.96 1.48
N PHE A 39 0.74 7.16 1.11
CA PHE A 39 1.21 7.41 -0.24
C PHE A 39 2.72 7.17 -0.26
N CYS A 40 3.16 6.24 -1.11
CA CYS A 40 4.52 5.76 -1.13
C CYS A 40 5.14 5.89 -2.52
N CYS A 41 6.46 5.97 -2.55
CA CYS A 41 7.24 5.86 -3.77
C CYS A 41 8.35 4.82 -3.66
N PHE A 42 8.69 4.23 -4.81
CA PHE A 42 9.92 3.47 -4.98
C PHE A 42 10.56 3.80 -6.33
N TYR A 43 11.86 3.54 -6.39
CA TYR A 43 12.63 3.63 -7.61
C TYR A 43 12.85 2.25 -8.21
N TRP A 44 12.63 2.11 -9.52
CA TRP A 44 12.91 0.88 -10.26
C TRP A 44 13.15 1.17 -11.74
N ASN A 45 14.24 0.63 -12.30
CA ASN A 45 14.63 0.79 -13.70
C ASN A 45 14.57 2.25 -14.18
N LEU A 46 15.18 3.19 -13.43
CA LEU A 46 15.18 4.64 -13.73
C LEU A 46 13.83 5.36 -13.62
N PHE A 47 12.76 4.65 -13.21
CA PHE A 47 11.46 5.24 -12.98
C PHE A 47 11.14 5.34 -11.48
N VAL A 48 10.58 6.48 -11.09
CA VAL A 48 9.96 6.66 -9.77
C VAL A 48 8.49 6.31 -9.91
N TRP A 49 8.06 5.30 -9.17
CA TRP A 49 6.68 4.85 -9.14
C TRP A 49 6.01 5.34 -7.87
N PHE A 50 4.79 5.84 -8.02
CA PHE A 50 3.95 6.28 -6.91
C PHE A 50 2.74 5.35 -6.78
N PHE A 51 2.41 4.98 -5.55
CA PHE A 51 1.26 4.13 -5.29
C PHE A 51 0.73 4.36 -3.88
N ARG A 52 -0.48 3.82 -3.65
CA ARG A 52 -1.19 3.91 -2.37
C ARG A 52 -1.18 2.54 -1.70
N CYS A 53 -0.87 2.53 -0.41
CA CYS A 53 -0.88 1.34 0.43
C CYS A 53 -1.81 1.54 1.63
N PHE A 54 -2.37 0.43 2.11
CA PHE A 54 -3.03 0.39 3.40
C PHE A 54 -1.97 0.37 4.49
N TYR A 55 -2.08 1.29 5.45
CA TYR A 55 -1.13 1.40 6.54
C TYR A 55 -1.65 0.66 7.76
N CYS A 56 -1.08 -0.51 8.02
CA CYS A 56 -1.37 -1.36 9.18
C CYS A 56 -0.25 -1.40 10.21
N CYS A 57 0.88 -0.73 9.97
CA CYS A 57 2.01 -0.72 10.89
C CYS A 57 1.78 0.21 12.10
N PHE A 58 2.43 -0.12 13.21
CA PHE A 58 2.42 0.70 14.42
C PHE A 58 3.38 1.90 14.33
N SER A 59 4.45 1.80 13.52
CA SER A 59 5.59 2.72 13.55
C SER A 59 5.65 3.68 12.36
N PHE A 60 5.79 4.98 12.63
CA PHE A 60 5.91 6.04 11.61
C PHE A 60 7.32 6.11 11.00
N LEU A 61 7.80 4.99 10.45
CA LEU A 61 9.08 4.95 9.77
C LEU A 61 8.95 5.53 8.34
N PRO A 62 9.94 6.32 7.87
CA PRO A 62 9.93 6.85 6.52
C PRO A 62 10.16 5.75 5.48
N LEU A 63 10.82 4.65 5.86
CA LEU A 63 11.08 3.50 4.99
C LEU A 63 10.29 2.30 5.52
N VAL A 64 9.45 1.74 4.65
CA VAL A 64 8.43 0.77 5.02
C VAL A 64 8.51 -0.42 4.06
N VAL A 65 8.31 -1.62 4.60
CA VAL A 65 8.20 -2.84 3.79
C VAL A 65 6.74 -3.03 3.41
N PHE A 66 6.47 -3.28 2.14
CA PHE A 66 5.12 -3.60 1.68
C PHE A 66 5.02 -4.97 1.04
N GLU A 67 3.85 -5.55 1.19
CA GLU A 67 3.47 -6.87 0.71
C GLU A 67 2.14 -6.75 -0.04
N GLY A 68 1.91 -7.66 -0.98
CA GLY A 68 0.60 -7.80 -1.59
C GLY A 68 -0.31 -8.65 -0.71
N GLY A 69 -1.59 -8.29 -0.59
CA GLY A 69 -2.52 -8.98 0.29
C GLY A 69 -3.90 -9.21 -0.31
N GLY A 70 -4.83 -9.61 0.55
CA GLY A 70 -6.23 -9.85 0.21
C GLY A 70 -7.00 -8.57 -0.14
N PHE A 71 -8.28 -8.70 -0.47
CA PHE A 71 -9.15 -7.53 -0.58
C PHE A 71 -9.40 -6.94 0.80
N ILE A 72 -9.51 -5.61 0.86
CA ILE A 72 -9.88 -4.88 2.07
C ILE A 72 -11.10 -4.01 1.77
N ASP A 73 -11.74 -3.52 2.82
CA ASP A 73 -12.95 -2.70 2.77
C ASP A 73 -12.79 -1.44 1.90
N LEU A 74 -11.55 -0.96 1.72
CA LEU A 74 -11.26 0.18 0.87
C LEU A 74 -10.98 -0.25 -0.58
N PRO A 75 -11.85 0.12 -1.54
CA PRO A 75 -11.68 -0.26 -2.93
C PRO A 75 -10.46 0.43 -3.55
N GLY A 76 -9.76 -0.28 -4.44
CA GLY A 76 -8.61 0.24 -5.19
C GLY A 76 -7.25 0.08 -4.49
N ILE A 77 -7.23 -0.38 -3.23
CA ILE A 77 -5.98 -0.65 -2.52
C ILE A 77 -5.61 -2.12 -2.60
N LYS A 78 -4.35 -2.34 -2.97
CA LYS A 78 -3.81 -3.66 -3.30
C LYS A 78 -2.64 -4.06 -2.41
N MET A 79 -1.96 -3.07 -1.83
CA MET A 79 -0.69 -3.22 -1.13
C MET A 79 -0.86 -2.87 0.34
N PHE A 80 -0.16 -3.59 1.21
CA PHE A 80 -0.23 -3.49 2.67
C PHE A 80 1.16 -3.26 3.24
N THR A 81 1.26 -2.49 4.32
CA THR A 81 2.53 -2.31 5.04
C THR A 81 2.77 -3.47 6.00
N ARG A 82 3.99 -4.00 6.04
CA ARG A 82 4.40 -5.08 6.93
C ARG A 82 5.19 -4.59 8.14
N LEU A 83 6.10 -3.64 7.92
CA LEU A 83 6.98 -3.02 8.93
C LEU A 83 7.03 -1.51 8.69
#